data_AF-C1EBE8-F1
#
_entry.id   AF-C1EBE8-F1
#
_cell.length_a   1.000
_cell.length_b   1.000
_cell.length_c   1.000
_cell.angle_alpha   90.00
_cell.angle_beta   90.00
_cell.angle_gamma   90.00
#
_symmetry.space_group_name_H-M   'P 1'
#
loop_
_entity.id
_entity.type
_entity.pdbx_description
1 polymer ?
#
loop_
_entity_poly.entity_id
_entity_poly.type
_entity_poly.pdbx_seq_one_letter_code
_entity_poly.pdbx_strand_id
1 'polypeptide(L)'
;MAGDKSKKRAEKNTARLRLLFRVVAGSVLFHVLLRLVWKGSTASAWIHYPLFATAATSAWFCYSSLNHHGAPTYDAAGVLIDGGSDLSLGGMTSYYHDIIYVSAFVLITTAAFSDWFWLVGLVVPGFATYKLWADIILPWIFTPTQDELDANARMKETKEERRKREKAEARAANRRRGFR
;
A
#
# COMPACT_ATOMS: atom_id res chain seq x y z
N MET A 1 -27.18 -22.91 -1.66
CA MET A 1 -25.90 -23.04 -0.93
C MET A 1 -25.17 -21.69 -0.77
N ALA A 2 -25.87 -20.61 -0.41
CA ALA A 2 -25.24 -19.28 -0.22
C ALA A 2 -24.63 -19.10 1.17
N GLY A 3 -25.21 -19.73 2.21
CA GLY A 3 -24.73 -19.64 3.60
C GLY A 3 -23.43 -20.40 3.91
N ASP A 4 -23.12 -21.48 3.19
CA ASP A 4 -21.88 -22.24 3.46
C ASP A 4 -20.63 -21.47 3.03
N LYS A 5 -20.73 -20.68 1.96
CA LYS A 5 -19.62 -19.83 1.49
C LYS A 5 -19.33 -18.70 2.47
N SER A 6 -20.37 -18.04 3.02
CA SER A 6 -20.18 -16.98 4.02
C SER A 6 -19.64 -17.52 5.34
N LYS A 7 -20.12 -18.69 5.80
CA LYS A 7 -19.57 -19.38 6.98
C LYS A 7 -18.10 -19.74 6.83
N LYS A 8 -17.73 -20.38 5.71
CA LYS A 8 -16.32 -20.73 5.42
C LYS A 8 -15.42 -19.49 5.34
N ARG A 9 -15.94 -18.37 4.84
CA ARG A 9 -15.23 -17.09 4.79
C ARG A 9 -15.05 -16.48 6.18
N ALA A 10 -16.10 -16.48 7.00
CA ALA A 10 -16.03 -16.02 8.39
C ALA A 10 -14.93 -16.76 9.16
N GLU A 11 -14.92 -18.10 9.09
CA GLU A 11 -13.90 -18.92 9.76
C GLU A 11 -12.48 -18.58 9.31
N LYS A 12 -12.26 -18.45 7.99
CA LYS A 12 -10.97 -18.05 7.42
C LYS A 12 -10.54 -16.66 7.89
N ASN A 13 -11.45 -15.70 7.87
CA ASN A 13 -11.18 -14.33 8.32
C ASN A 13 -10.81 -14.29 9.81
N THR A 14 -11.57 -14.99 10.67
CA THR A 14 -11.25 -15.07 12.10
C THR A 14 -9.89 -15.73 12.36
N ALA A 15 -9.56 -16.80 11.63
CA ALA A 15 -8.24 -17.43 11.72
C ALA A 15 -7.13 -16.47 11.27
N ARG A 16 -7.37 -15.73 10.18
CA ARG A 16 -6.41 -14.77 9.62
C ARG A 16 -6.18 -13.58 10.55
N LEU A 17 -7.24 -12.96 11.06
CA LEU A 17 -7.16 -11.85 12.02
C LEU A 17 -6.42 -12.27 13.30
N ARG A 18 -6.68 -13.47 13.83
CA ARG A 18 -5.93 -14.00 14.98
C ARG A 18 -4.45 -14.21 14.66
N LEU A 19 -4.10 -14.62 13.45
CA LEU A 19 -2.70 -14.73 13.04
C LEU A 19 -2.04 -13.35 12.95
N LEU A 20 -2.70 -12.38 12.31
CA LEU A 20 -2.19 -11.01 12.19
C LEU A 20 -2.02 -10.33 13.55
N PHE A 21 -2.99 -10.48 14.44
CA PHE A 21 -2.88 -10.00 15.81
C PHE A 21 -1.66 -10.58 16.53
N ARG A 22 -1.45 -11.91 16.44
CA ARG A 22 -0.28 -12.57 17.02
C ARG A 22 1.03 -12.07 16.43
N VAL A 23 1.08 -11.77 15.13
CA VAL A 23 2.27 -11.20 14.47
C VAL A 23 2.55 -9.80 15.00
N VAL A 24 1.53 -8.92 15.05
CA VAL A 24 1.69 -7.54 15.55
C VAL A 24 2.07 -7.54 17.03
N ALA A 25 1.26 -8.17 17.89
CA ALA A 25 1.51 -8.22 19.32
C ALA A 25 2.83 -8.93 19.65
N GLY A 26 3.11 -10.05 18.97
CA GLY A 26 4.33 -10.83 19.16
C GLY A 26 5.59 -10.07 18.77
N SER A 27 5.59 -9.39 17.62
CA SER A 27 6.76 -8.60 17.18
C SER A 27 7.02 -7.39 18.08
N VAL A 28 5.97 -6.67 18.51
CA VAL A 28 6.09 -5.55 19.46
C VAL A 28 6.61 -6.05 20.80
N LEU A 29 6.01 -7.09 21.36
CA LEU A 29 6.41 -7.65 22.65
C LEU A 29 7.86 -8.16 22.61
N PHE A 30 8.21 -8.91 21.56
CA PHE A 30 9.56 -9.41 21.35
C PHE A 30 10.58 -8.27 21.29
N HIS A 31 10.28 -7.21 20.54
CA HIS A 31 11.14 -6.04 20.44
C HIS A 31 11.35 -5.39 21.81
N VAL A 32 10.27 -5.09 22.53
CA VAL A 32 10.33 -4.43 23.85
C VAL A 32 11.11 -5.29 24.85
N LEU A 33 10.80 -6.58 24.95
CA LEU A 33 11.47 -7.48 25.90
C LEU A 33 12.97 -7.59 25.63
N LEU A 34 13.38 -7.83 24.38
CA LEU A 34 14.80 -7.90 24.05
C LEU A 34 15.51 -6.58 24.34
N ARG A 35 14.86 -5.44 24.09
CA ARG A 35 15.48 -4.14 24.30
C ARG A 35 15.63 -3.76 25.77
N LEU A 36 14.64 -4.12 26.59
CA LEU A 36 14.73 -3.97 28.05
C LEU A 36 15.85 -4.85 28.64
N VAL A 37 16.04 -6.07 28.12
CA VAL A 37 17.04 -7.01 28.65
C VAL A 37 18.47 -6.69 28.17
N TRP A 38 18.68 -6.39 26.89
CA TRP A 38 20.02 -6.28 26.31
C TRP A 38 20.54 -4.85 26.13
N LYS A 39 19.68 -3.83 25.98
CA LYS A 39 20.09 -2.49 25.55
C LYS A 39 19.45 -1.38 26.38
N GLY A 40 19.65 -1.44 27.70
CA GLY A 40 19.05 -0.53 28.70
C GLY A 40 19.39 0.96 28.55
N SER A 41 20.37 1.34 27.71
CA SER A 41 20.59 2.73 27.32
C SER A 41 21.24 2.79 25.95
N THR A 42 20.53 3.39 24.97
CA THR A 42 21.09 3.66 23.65
C THR A 42 21.17 5.18 23.49
N ALA A 43 22.35 5.74 23.20
CA ALA A 43 22.53 7.17 22.90
C ALA A 43 21.64 7.67 21.74
N SER A 44 21.10 6.74 20.95
CA SER A 44 20.14 6.93 19.85
C SER A 44 18.66 6.82 20.28
N ALA A 45 18.34 6.87 21.57
CA ALA A 45 16.96 6.77 22.08
C ALA A 45 15.99 7.73 21.35
N TRP A 46 16.44 8.95 21.06
CA TRP A 46 15.68 9.99 20.37
C TRP A 46 15.33 9.67 18.91
N ILE A 47 16.08 8.79 18.23
CA ILE A 47 15.74 8.27 16.88
C ILE A 47 14.98 6.96 17.01
N HIS A 48 15.40 6.09 17.92
CA HIS A 48 14.87 4.74 18.06
C HIS A 48 13.39 4.71 18.46
N TYR A 49 13.00 5.47 19.51
CA TYR A 49 11.63 5.43 20.00
C TYR A 49 10.60 5.97 19.00
N PRO A 50 10.85 7.07 18.27
CA PRO A 50 9.95 7.48 17.19
C PRO A 50 9.82 6.42 16.08
N LEU A 51 10.92 5.82 15.63
CA LEU A 51 10.87 4.79 14.58
C LEU A 51 10.12 3.54 15.04
N PHE A 52 10.33 3.13 16.30
CA PHE A 52 9.56 2.07 16.94
C PHE A 52 8.07 2.42 17.00
N ALA A 53 7.73 3.62 17.45
CA ALA A 53 6.35 4.09 17.52
C ALA A 53 5.71 4.09 16.12
N THR A 54 6.41 4.57 15.09
CA THR A 54 5.93 4.55 13.71
C THR A 54 5.67 3.12 13.21
N ALA A 55 6.59 2.19 13.41
CA ALA A 55 6.42 0.79 12.98
C ALA A 55 5.30 0.07 13.74
N ALA A 56 5.21 0.28 15.06
CA ALA A 56 4.17 -0.34 15.88
C ALA A 56 2.78 0.22 15.56
N THR A 57 2.66 1.54 15.43
CA THR A 57 1.38 2.21 15.15
C THR A 57 0.90 1.93 13.73
N SER A 58 1.78 1.88 12.73
CA SER A 58 1.41 1.54 11.35
C SER A 58 0.90 0.10 11.24
N ALA A 59 1.57 -0.86 11.87
CA ALA A 59 1.14 -2.25 11.93
C ALA A 59 -0.21 -2.39 12.66
N TRP A 60 -0.37 -1.70 13.79
CA TRP A 60 -1.61 -1.69 14.56
C TRP A 60 -2.77 -1.07 13.78
N PHE A 61 -2.52 0.04 13.08
CA PHE A 61 -3.52 0.70 12.24
C PHE A 61 -3.99 -0.22 11.10
N CYS A 62 -3.05 -0.85 10.39
CA CYS A 62 -3.38 -1.80 9.31
C CYS A 62 -4.16 -3.00 9.85
N TYR A 63 -3.76 -3.57 10.98
CA TYR A 63 -4.51 -4.63 11.65
C TYR A 63 -5.92 -4.19 12.02
N SER A 64 -6.06 -3.00 12.63
CA SER A 64 -7.35 -2.46 13.07
C SER A 64 -8.29 -2.24 11.89
N SER A 65 -7.78 -1.74 10.77
CA SER A 65 -8.54 -1.60 9.52
C SER A 65 -9.00 -2.95 8.98
N LEU A 66 -8.10 -3.95 8.90
CA LEU A 66 -8.45 -5.30 8.47
C LEU A 66 -9.48 -5.96 9.41
N ASN A 67 -9.37 -5.73 10.71
CA ASN A 67 -10.31 -6.24 11.68
C ASN A 67 -11.69 -5.59 11.52
N HIS A 68 -11.74 -4.27 11.31
CA HIS A 68 -13.00 -3.56 11.09
C HIS A 68 -13.74 -4.04 9.83
N HIS A 69 -13.02 -4.30 8.74
CA HIS A 69 -13.65 -4.72 7.48
C HIS A 69 -13.84 -6.22 7.33
N GLY A 70 -12.95 -7.03 7.91
CA GLY A 70 -12.92 -8.48 7.73
C GLY A 70 -13.54 -9.29 8.85
N ALA A 71 -13.86 -8.69 10.01
CA ALA A 71 -14.45 -9.42 11.12
C ALA A 71 -15.89 -9.86 10.77
N PRO A 72 -16.24 -11.13 11.03
CA PRO A 72 -17.61 -11.60 10.86
C PRO A 72 -18.55 -10.99 11.90
N THR A 73 -19.78 -10.70 11.47
CA THR A 73 -20.85 -10.15 12.32
C THR A 73 -21.91 -11.20 12.57
N TYR A 74 -22.34 -11.34 13.82
CA TYR A 74 -23.34 -12.31 14.27
C TYR A 74 -24.52 -11.60 14.93
N ASP A 75 -25.71 -12.20 14.86
CA ASP A 75 -26.90 -11.71 15.56
C ASP A 75 -26.90 -12.09 17.05
N ALA A 76 -27.92 -11.64 17.77
CA ALA A 76 -28.09 -11.94 19.20
C ALA A 76 -28.31 -13.44 19.49
N ALA A 77 -28.70 -14.23 18.48
CA ALA A 77 -28.87 -15.68 18.57
C ALA A 77 -27.60 -16.46 18.16
N GLY A 78 -26.52 -15.76 17.77
CA GLY A 78 -25.26 -16.36 17.30
C GLY A 78 -25.28 -16.82 15.84
N VAL A 79 -26.28 -16.42 15.05
CA VAL A 79 -26.36 -16.71 13.61
C VAL A 79 -25.51 -15.69 12.85
N LEU A 80 -24.73 -16.19 11.89
CA LEU A 80 -23.86 -15.35 11.05
C LEU A 80 -24.70 -14.43 10.15
N ILE A 81 -24.55 -13.12 10.32
CA ILE A 81 -25.18 -12.09 9.48
C ILE A 81 -24.30 -11.79 8.27
N ASP A 82 -23.00 -11.52 8.50
CA ASP A 82 -22.03 -11.22 7.44
C ASP A 82 -20.67 -11.85 7.77
N GLY A 83 -20.01 -12.42 6.76
CA GLY A 83 -18.69 -13.02 6.87
C GLY A 83 -17.53 -12.01 6.81
N GLY A 84 -17.83 -10.72 6.60
CA GLY A 84 -16.85 -9.65 6.43
C GLY A 84 -16.18 -9.66 5.05
N SER A 85 -15.37 -8.65 4.74
CA SER A 85 -14.57 -8.58 3.50
C SER A 85 -13.58 -9.74 3.42
N ASP A 86 -13.32 -10.28 2.23
CA ASP A 86 -12.39 -11.41 2.09
C ASP A 86 -10.98 -10.87 2.23
N LEU A 87 -10.32 -11.24 3.33
CA LEU A 87 -8.97 -10.79 3.64
C LEU A 87 -7.90 -11.49 2.78
N SER A 88 -8.29 -12.41 1.90
CA SER A 88 -7.40 -13.04 0.93
C SER A 88 -7.50 -12.45 -0.47
N LEU A 89 -8.51 -11.62 -0.74
CA LEU A 89 -8.62 -10.91 -2.01
C LEU A 89 -7.52 -9.83 -2.08
N GLY A 90 -6.86 -9.74 -3.24
CA GLY A 90 -5.80 -8.77 -3.49
C GLY A 90 -6.29 -7.32 -3.48
N GLY A 91 -5.37 -6.37 -3.67
CA GLY A 91 -5.66 -4.93 -3.70
C GLY A 91 -5.27 -4.25 -2.38
N MET A 92 -6.19 -3.49 -1.77
CA MET A 92 -5.89 -2.76 -0.53
C MET A 92 -5.53 -3.69 0.63
N THR A 93 -6.17 -4.86 0.69
CA THR A 93 -5.88 -5.85 1.73
C THR A 93 -4.46 -6.39 1.64
N SER A 94 -3.89 -6.60 0.44
CA SER A 94 -2.49 -7.04 0.31
C SER A 94 -1.51 -5.99 0.82
N TYR A 95 -1.76 -4.71 0.55
CA TYR A 95 -0.91 -3.63 1.09
C TYR A 95 -0.94 -3.60 2.63
N TYR A 96 -2.11 -3.79 3.25
CA TYR A 96 -2.18 -3.87 4.72
C TYR A 96 -1.42 -5.08 5.28
N HIS A 97 -1.46 -6.22 4.61
CA HIS A 97 -0.64 -7.38 4.98
C HIS A 97 0.85 -7.08 4.87
N ASP A 98 1.28 -6.45 3.78
CA ASP A 98 2.69 -6.12 3.56
C ASP A 98 3.21 -5.16 4.64
N ILE A 99 2.44 -4.13 4.98
CA ILE A 99 2.81 -3.19 6.06
C ILE A 99 2.95 -3.92 7.40
N ILE A 100 2.03 -4.84 7.73
CA ILE A 100 2.11 -5.63 8.97
C ILE A 100 3.37 -6.50 8.97
N TYR A 101 3.62 -7.26 7.90
CA TYR A 101 4.76 -8.17 7.85
C TYR A 101 6.10 -7.45 7.79
N VAL A 102 6.21 -6.35 7.03
CA VAL A 102 7.43 -5.52 6.98
C VAL A 102 7.68 -4.89 8.34
N SER A 103 6.66 -4.34 8.99
CA SER A 103 6.81 -3.75 10.33
C SER A 103 7.24 -4.80 11.36
N ALA A 104 6.62 -5.99 11.35
CA ALA A 104 7.03 -7.08 12.22
C ALA A 104 8.47 -7.53 11.96
N PHE A 105 8.88 -7.63 10.70
CA PHE A 105 10.24 -7.95 10.31
C PHE A 105 11.24 -6.91 10.82
N VAL A 106 10.97 -5.61 10.62
CA VAL A 106 11.82 -4.51 11.11
C VAL A 106 11.91 -4.56 12.63
N LEU A 107 10.80 -4.74 13.35
CA LEU A 107 10.80 -4.83 14.82
C LEU A 107 11.64 -6.00 15.34
N ILE A 108 11.49 -7.18 14.74
CA ILE A 108 12.26 -8.37 15.14
C ILE A 108 13.75 -8.19 14.83
N THR A 109 14.08 -7.73 13.62
CA THR A 109 15.48 -7.64 13.16
C THR A 109 16.26 -6.54 13.86
N THR A 110 15.63 -5.40 14.14
CA THR A 110 16.26 -4.30 14.90
C THR A 110 16.51 -4.66 16.36
N ALA A 111 15.62 -5.46 16.96
CA ALA A 111 15.81 -5.97 18.31
C ALA A 111 16.91 -7.03 18.39
N ALA A 112 16.91 -8.00 17.46
CA ALA A 112 17.77 -9.18 17.54
C ALA A 112 19.16 -9.01 16.93
N PHE A 113 19.31 -8.23 15.85
CA PHE A 113 20.57 -8.14 15.09
C PHE A 113 21.22 -6.77 15.21
N SER A 114 20.57 -5.72 14.69
CA SER A 114 21.21 -4.41 14.54
C SER A 114 20.23 -3.28 14.29
N ASP A 115 20.56 -2.08 14.77
CA ASP A 115 19.75 -0.87 14.54
C ASP A 115 19.78 -0.40 13.08
N TRP A 116 20.73 -0.87 12.27
CA TRP A 116 20.78 -0.55 10.84
C TRP A 116 19.55 -1.03 10.05
N PHE A 117 18.82 -2.03 10.56
CA PHE A 117 17.59 -2.51 9.94
C PHE A 117 16.45 -1.49 9.94
N TRP A 118 16.55 -0.39 10.70
CA TRP A 118 15.64 0.75 10.57
C TRP A 118 15.63 1.33 9.15
N LEU A 119 16.74 1.24 8.42
CA LEU A 119 16.82 1.69 7.02
C LEU A 119 15.89 0.89 6.10
N VAL A 120 15.68 -0.40 6.38
CA VAL A 120 14.73 -1.24 5.62
C VAL A 120 13.30 -0.74 5.81
N GLY A 121 12.95 -0.34 7.04
CA GLY A 121 11.66 0.26 7.35
C GLY A 121 11.44 1.59 6.62
N LEU A 122 12.51 2.36 6.37
CA LEU A 122 12.43 3.65 5.66
C LEU A 122 12.22 3.53 4.15
N VAL A 123 12.44 2.35 3.56
CA VAL A 123 12.20 2.13 2.12
C VAL A 123 10.71 2.31 1.77
N VAL A 124 9.81 1.84 2.65
CA VAL A 124 8.35 1.95 2.44
C VAL A 124 7.88 3.41 2.39
N PRO A 125 8.11 4.25 3.42
CA PRO A 125 7.76 5.67 3.36
C PRO A 125 8.56 6.41 2.28
N GLY A 126 9.83 6.06 2.04
CA GLY A 126 10.62 6.66 0.96
C GLY A 126 9.99 6.45 -0.42
N PHE A 127 9.53 5.22 -0.71
CA PHE A 127 8.82 4.93 -1.94
C PHE A 127 7.46 5.63 -2.01
N ALA A 128 6.71 5.68 -0.90
CA ALA A 128 5.44 6.39 -0.83
C ALA A 128 5.60 7.90 -1.09
N THR A 129 6.63 8.53 -0.52
CA THR A 129 6.98 9.93 -0.77
C THR A 129 7.41 10.15 -2.21
N TYR A 130 8.21 9.25 -2.79
CA TYR A 130 8.57 9.32 -4.21
C TYR A 130 7.34 9.27 -5.12
N LYS A 131 6.41 8.35 -4.83
CA LYS A 131 5.13 8.21 -5.55
C LYS A 131 4.28 9.47 -5.44
N LEU A 132 4.11 10.00 -4.22
CA LEU A 132 3.37 11.23 -3.98
C LEU A 132 4.01 12.42 -4.72
N TRP A 133 5.34 12.50 -4.67
CA TRP A 133 6.09 13.53 -5.35
C TRP A 133 5.91 13.46 -6.87
N ALA A 134 6.13 12.29 -7.47
CA ALA A 134 6.07 12.09 -8.91
C ALA A 134 4.66 12.21 -9.49
N ASP A 135 3.66 11.65 -8.81
CA ASP A 135 2.31 11.51 -9.36
C ASP A 135 1.37 12.68 -8.98
N ILE A 136 1.63 13.38 -7.86
CA ILE A 136 0.74 14.45 -7.36
C ILE A 136 1.42 15.82 -7.35
N ILE A 137 2.58 15.92 -6.70
CA ILE A 137 3.24 17.22 -6.49
C ILE A 137 3.84 17.74 -7.80
N LEU A 138 4.56 16.88 -8.52
CA LEU A 138 5.25 17.26 -9.76
C LEU A 138 4.26 17.77 -10.83
N PRO A 139 3.13 17.08 -11.12
CA PRO A 139 2.16 17.59 -12.10
C PRO A 139 1.42 18.85 -11.62
N TRP A 140 1.25 19.02 -10.31
CA TRP A 140 0.62 20.22 -9.75
C TRP A 140 1.54 21.45 -9.82
N ILE A 141 2.84 21.30 -9.57
CA ILE A 141 3.82 22.39 -9.69
C ILE A 141 4.16 22.67 -11.17
N PHE A 142 4.30 21.60 -11.96
CA PHE A 142 4.67 21.66 -13.37
C PHE A 142 3.51 21.20 -14.25
N THR A 143 2.36 21.85 -14.09
CA THR A 143 1.24 21.63 -15.02
C THR A 143 1.66 22.18 -16.38
N PRO A 144 1.84 21.33 -17.41
CA PRO A 144 2.26 21.81 -18.72
C PRO A 144 1.14 22.67 -19.32
N THR A 145 1.51 23.75 -19.99
CA THR A 145 0.56 24.56 -20.75
C THR A 145 -0.05 23.74 -21.89
N GLN A 146 -1.22 24.15 -22.40
CA GLN A 146 -1.90 23.42 -23.48
C GLN A 146 -1.00 23.24 -24.71
N ASP A 147 -0.17 24.24 -25.03
CA ASP A 147 0.80 24.19 -26.13
C ASP A 147 1.92 23.16 -25.87
N GLU A 148 2.37 23.02 -24.62
CA GLU A 148 3.36 22.02 -24.21
C GLU A 148 2.79 20.60 -24.16
N LEU A 149 1.51 20.44 -23.83
CA LEU A 149 0.80 19.16 -23.91
C LEU A 149 0.69 18.70 -25.37
N ASP A 150 0.30 19.61 -26.26
CA ASP A 150 0.20 19.33 -27.70
C ASP A 150 1.57 19.03 -28.33
N ALA A 151 2.63 19.73 -27.89
CA ALA A 151 4.01 19.45 -28.31
C ALA A 151 4.53 18.09 -27.78
N ASN A 152 4.29 17.77 -26.51
CA ASN A 152 4.68 16.48 -25.92
C ASN A 152 3.93 15.30 -26.51
N ALA A 153 2.63 15.45 -26.80
CA ALA A 153 1.82 14.42 -27.46
C ALA A 153 2.34 14.13 -28.87
N ARG A 154 2.74 15.17 -29.63
CA ARG A 154 3.38 15.02 -30.95
C ARG A 154 4.78 14.40 -30.88
N MET A 155 5.52 14.59 -29.79
CA MET A 155 6.84 13.97 -29.57
C MET A 155 6.74 12.50 -29.10
N LYS A 156 5.74 12.15 -28.30
CA LYS A 156 5.50 10.77 -27.84
C LYS A 156 4.79 9.90 -28.87
N GLU A 157 4.27 10.50 -29.94
CA GLU A 157 3.60 9.81 -31.04
C GLU A 157 4.55 8.78 -31.66
N THR A 158 4.13 7.52 -31.75
CA THR A 158 4.95 6.49 -32.39
C THR A 158 5.08 6.77 -33.89
N LYS A 159 6.17 6.31 -34.50
CA LYS A 159 6.45 6.53 -35.94
C LYS A 159 5.31 6.05 -36.85
N GLU A 160 4.54 5.05 -36.42
CA GLU A 160 3.36 4.55 -37.11
C GLU A 160 2.13 5.47 -36.98
N GLU A 161 1.87 6.00 -35.79
CA GLU A 161 0.79 6.95 -35.52
C GLU A 161 1.01 8.25 -36.29
N ARG A 162 2.24 8.77 -36.28
CA ARG A 162 2.65 9.94 -37.08
C ARG A 162 2.34 9.75 -38.57
N ARG A 163 2.65 8.57 -39.12
CA ARG A 163 2.42 8.24 -40.54
C ARG A 163 0.94 8.06 -40.87
N LYS A 164 0.12 7.59 -39.91
CA LYS A 164 -1.35 7.52 -40.06
C LYS A 164 -1.98 8.91 -40.03
N ARG A 165 -1.51 9.79 -39.13
CA ARG A 165 -1.93 11.18 -39.01
C ARG A 165 -1.61 11.98 -40.27
N GLU A 166 -0.38 11.90 -40.78
CA GLU A 166 0.03 12.54 -42.04
C GLU A 166 -0.84 12.09 -43.22
N LYS A 167 -1.17 10.79 -43.32
CA LYS A 167 -2.10 10.27 -44.34
C LYS A 167 -3.52 10.79 -44.16
N ALA A 168 -4.00 10.92 -42.94
CA ALA A 168 -5.33 11.46 -42.65
C ALA A 168 -5.41 12.96 -42.98
N GLU A 169 -4.38 13.74 -42.63
CA GLU A 169 -4.26 15.17 -42.96
C GLU A 169 -4.17 15.38 -44.48
N ALA A 170 -3.39 14.57 -45.21
CA ALA A 170 -3.31 14.63 -46.67
C ALA A 170 -4.67 14.33 -47.33
N ARG A 171 -5.44 13.36 -46.80
CA ARG A 171 -6.80 13.06 -47.28
C ARG A 171 -7.79 14.18 -47.00
N ALA A 172 -7.71 14.81 -45.84
CA ALA A 172 -8.55 15.95 -45.47
C ALA A 172 -8.24 17.20 -46.31
N ALA A 173 -6.95 17.47 -46.57
CA ALA A 173 -6.51 18.55 -47.45
C ALA A 173 -7.00 18.36 -48.88
N ASN A 174 -6.96 17.13 -49.39
CA ASN A 174 -7.49 16.81 -50.72
C ASN A 174 -9.01 16.97 -50.79
N ARG A 175 -9.76 16.60 -49.75
CA ARG A 175 -11.21 16.88 -49.68
C ARG A 175 -11.53 18.37 -49.69
N ARG A 176 -10.78 19.19 -48.96
CA ARG A 176 -10.99 20.66 -48.93
C ARG A 176 -10.69 21.33 -50.27
N ARG A 177 -9.71 20.80 -51.03
CA ARG A 177 -9.39 21.28 -52.38
C ARG A 177 -10.42 20.89 -53.44
N GLY A 178 -11.16 19.80 -53.24
CA GLY A 178 -12.22 19.36 -54.17
C GLY A 178 -13.57 20.08 -54.01
N PHE A 179 -13.70 20.96 -53.01
CA PHE A 179 -14.91 21.75 -52.72
C PHE A 179 -14.76 23.24 -53.07
N ARG A 180 -13.70 23.61 -53.80
CA ARG A 180 -13.38 24.99 -54.19
C ARG A 180 -13.41 25.17 -55.69
#